data_AF-A0AAW5I6S2-F1
#
_entry.id   AF-A0AAW5I6S2-F1
#
_cell.length_a   1.000
_cell.length_b   1.000
_cell.length_c   1.000
_cell.angle_alpha   90.00
_cell.angle_beta   90.00
_cell.angle_gamma   90.00
#
_symmetry.space_group_name_H-M   'P 1'
#
loop_
_entity.id
_entity.type
_entity.pdbx_description
1 polymer ?
#
loop_
_entity_poly.entity_id
_entity_poly.type
_entity_poly.pdbx_seq_one_letter_code
_entity_poly.pdbx_strand_id
1 'polypeptide(L)'
;MKKITLFSILAAFVAALSFTSCNTDSDNGYSLLSKEAQKNFQMAMSVGSYNDMVVLFEKKNDANVKNQIDSVASTVGISMTGDSTMSISNFPIAAIAEHISNKDLSQAIANVAPRTITCKYNVMPKSTSEVAYYIACPNVIELNLTYGADNKSHKVQLVFMPNQNYYGYCTLKDPRKLGFQFALYQIWVDGALTGYIKNSISNYSTVAFAVRNIWKKTGK
;
A
#
# COMPACT_ATOMS: atom_id res chain seq x y z
N MET A 1 -31.68 -4.32 32.91
CA MET A 1 -31.54 -3.33 31.81
C MET A 1 -30.08 -3.30 31.37
N LYS A 2 -29.84 -3.31 30.06
CA LYS A 2 -28.60 -3.72 29.38
C LYS A 2 -27.40 -2.84 29.75
N LYS A 3 -26.28 -3.46 30.15
CA LYS A 3 -24.97 -2.82 30.26
C LYS A 3 -24.42 -2.64 28.84
N ILE A 4 -24.61 -1.46 28.27
CA ILE A 4 -24.02 -1.11 26.98
C ILE A 4 -22.52 -0.93 27.23
N THR A 5 -21.74 -1.90 26.73
CA THR A 5 -20.29 -1.93 26.80
C THR A 5 -19.70 -0.77 26.02
N LEU A 6 -18.98 0.10 26.74
CA LEU A 6 -18.26 1.28 26.29
C LEU A 6 -17.20 1.01 25.18
N PHE A 7 -16.95 -0.27 24.86
CA PHE A 7 -16.04 -0.70 23.79
C PHE A 7 -16.59 -0.56 22.37
N SER A 8 -17.90 -0.32 22.20
CA SER A 8 -18.52 -0.27 20.87
C SER A 8 -18.39 1.09 20.17
N ILE A 9 -17.86 2.12 20.84
CA ILE A 9 -17.74 3.49 20.31
C ILE A 9 -16.36 3.73 19.65
N LEU A 10 -15.36 2.90 19.94
CA LEU A 10 -14.00 3.06 19.38
C LEU A 10 -13.87 2.54 17.93
N ALA A 11 -14.83 1.73 17.47
CA ALA A 11 -14.84 1.18 16.10
C ALA A 11 -15.38 2.16 15.04
N ALA A 12 -15.88 3.34 15.43
CA ALA A 12 -16.48 4.31 14.51
C ALA A 12 -15.52 5.42 14.04
N PHE A 13 -14.30 5.53 14.57
CA PHE A 13 -13.39 6.64 14.27
C PHE A 13 -12.38 6.39 13.14
N VAL A 14 -12.33 5.18 12.55
CA VAL A 14 -11.39 4.89 11.44
C VAL A 14 -12.04 5.09 10.06
N ALA A 15 -13.35 5.35 10.00
CA ALA A 15 -14.08 5.54 8.75
C ALA A 15 -14.12 6.99 8.22
N ALA A 16 -13.51 7.95 8.92
CA ALA A 16 -13.57 9.37 8.56
C ALA A 16 -12.19 10.02 8.47
N LEU A 17 -11.33 9.48 7.60
CA LEU A 17 -10.45 10.36 6.82
C LEU A 17 -11.24 10.86 5.59
N SER A 18 -12.43 11.41 5.84
CA SER A 18 -13.06 12.32 4.90
C SER A 18 -12.13 13.52 4.81
N PHE A 19 -11.55 13.76 3.63
CA PHE A 19 -10.92 15.03 3.28
C PHE A 19 -11.95 16.14 3.47
N THR A 20 -12.10 16.64 4.69
CA THR A 20 -12.81 17.88 4.96
C THR A 20 -11.98 18.95 4.30
N SER A 21 -12.48 19.45 3.17
CA SER A 21 -12.03 20.69 2.55
C SER A 21 -12.18 21.81 3.58
N CYS A 22 -11.15 22.05 4.39
CA CYS A 22 -11.02 23.29 5.12
C CYS A 22 -10.76 24.38 4.08
N ASN A 23 -11.82 25.10 3.72
CA ASN A 23 -11.72 26.37 3.03
C ASN A 23 -11.12 27.39 4.01
N THR A 24 -9.82 27.29 4.24
CA THR A 24 -9.01 28.35 4.84
C THR A 24 -8.21 28.96 3.71
N ASP A 25 -8.56 30.20 3.37
CA ASP A 25 -7.83 31.12 2.49
C ASP A 25 -6.39 31.33 3.00
N SER A 26 -5.56 30.31 2.88
CA SER A 26 -4.11 30.43 2.86
C SER A 26 -3.66 29.93 1.50
N ASP A 27 -3.28 30.90 0.67
CA ASP A 27 -2.89 30.72 -0.71
C ASP A 27 -1.53 30.00 -0.77
N ASN A 28 -1.56 28.69 -0.57
CA ASN A 28 -0.37 27.83 -0.63
C ASN A 28 -0.12 27.32 -2.06
N GLY A 29 -0.77 27.91 -3.08
CA GLY A 29 -0.64 27.52 -4.49
C GLY A 29 -1.03 26.07 -4.80
N TYR A 30 -1.64 25.36 -3.85
CA TYR A 30 -2.01 23.95 -3.95
C TYR A 30 -3.53 23.81 -3.95
N SER A 31 -4.16 24.05 -5.09
CA SER A 31 -5.60 23.86 -5.26
C SER A 31 -5.90 22.39 -5.50
N LEU A 32 -6.78 21.79 -4.69
CA LEU A 32 -7.27 20.44 -4.92
C LEU A 32 -8.00 20.35 -6.28
N LEU A 33 -7.92 19.19 -6.94
CA LEU A 33 -8.70 18.94 -8.15
C LEU A 33 -10.20 18.98 -7.84
N SER A 34 -11.01 19.52 -8.75
CA SER A 34 -12.46 19.41 -8.67
C SER A 34 -12.90 17.94 -8.69
N LYS A 35 -14.09 17.65 -8.15
CA LYS A 35 -14.65 16.29 -8.17
C LYS A 35 -14.77 15.72 -9.58
N GLU A 36 -15.11 16.58 -10.55
CA GLU A 36 -15.20 16.20 -11.96
C GLU A 36 -13.82 15.89 -12.54
N ALA A 37 -12.82 16.74 -12.29
CA ALA A 37 -11.45 16.49 -12.74
C ALA A 37 -10.89 15.19 -12.14
N GLN A 38 -11.12 14.93 -10.84
CA GLN A 38 -10.79 13.65 -10.19
C GLN A 38 -11.40 12.47 -10.95
N LYS A 39 -12.73 12.51 -11.17
CA LYS A 39 -13.44 11.43 -11.86
C LYS A 39 -12.92 11.20 -13.26
N ASN A 40 -12.64 12.26 -14.02
CA ASN A 40 -12.11 12.15 -15.38
C ASN A 40 -10.74 11.48 -15.42
N PHE A 41 -9.83 11.84 -14.50
CA PHE A 41 -8.54 11.16 -14.38
C PHE A 41 -8.69 9.70 -13.95
N GLN A 42 -9.52 9.42 -12.96
CA GLN A 42 -9.76 8.05 -12.47
C GLN A 42 -10.32 7.15 -13.58
N MET A 43 -11.27 7.66 -14.37
CA MET A 43 -11.79 6.97 -15.55
C MET A 43 -10.72 6.79 -16.64
N ALA A 44 -9.87 7.79 -16.88
CA ALA A 44 -8.79 7.67 -17.87
C ALA A 44 -7.73 6.63 -17.43
N MET A 45 -7.41 6.56 -16.14
CA MET A 45 -6.48 5.59 -15.58
C MET A 45 -7.01 4.15 -15.65
N SER A 46 -8.32 3.95 -15.47
CA SER A 46 -8.96 2.63 -15.45
C SER A 46 -9.02 1.90 -16.79
N VAL A 47 -8.81 2.61 -17.90
CA VAL A 47 -8.75 2.02 -19.25
C VAL A 47 -7.50 1.14 -19.45
N GLY A 48 -6.44 1.34 -18.66
CA GLY A 48 -5.19 0.59 -18.82
C GLY A 48 -5.26 -0.86 -18.35
N SER A 49 -4.54 -1.75 -19.04
CA SER A 49 -4.30 -3.13 -18.62
C SER A 49 -2.88 -3.27 -18.05
N TYR A 50 -2.76 -3.49 -16.74
CA TYR A 50 -1.47 -3.52 -16.04
C TYR A 50 -1.16 -4.93 -15.52
N ASN A 51 -0.92 -5.89 -16.41
CA ASN A 51 -0.79 -7.32 -16.06
C ASN A 51 0.67 -7.76 -15.78
N ASP A 52 1.66 -6.99 -16.23
CA ASP A 52 3.10 -7.28 -16.11
C ASP A 52 3.76 -6.31 -15.11
N MET A 53 3.26 -6.25 -13.88
CA MET A 53 3.79 -5.37 -12.84
C MET A 53 4.67 -6.15 -11.87
N VAL A 54 5.58 -5.45 -11.20
CA VAL A 54 6.44 -5.99 -10.15
C VAL A 54 6.28 -5.18 -8.87
N VAL A 55 6.31 -5.87 -7.74
CA VAL A 55 6.48 -5.26 -6.42
C VAL A 55 7.97 -5.33 -6.09
N LEU A 56 8.57 -4.18 -5.88
CA LEU A 56 9.86 -4.05 -5.24
C LEU A 56 9.62 -3.78 -3.77
N PHE A 57 10.46 -4.35 -2.93
CA PHE A 57 10.44 -4.11 -1.51
C PHE A 57 11.88 -3.96 -1.02
N GLU A 58 12.01 -3.28 0.11
CA GLU A 58 13.25 -3.24 0.86
C GLU A 58 13.66 -4.67 1.20
N LYS A 59 14.86 -5.11 0.84
CA LYS A 59 15.36 -6.45 1.14
C LYS A 59 16.61 -6.37 1.99
N LYS A 60 16.66 -7.19 3.03
CA LYS A 60 17.88 -7.34 3.84
C LYS A 60 18.95 -8.06 3.03
N ASN A 61 19.90 -7.30 2.49
CA ASN A 61 21.04 -7.85 1.77
C ASN A 61 22.29 -7.88 2.67
N ASP A 62 22.45 -8.97 3.42
CA ASP A 62 23.61 -9.17 4.31
C ASP A 62 24.94 -9.19 3.55
N ALA A 63 24.94 -9.50 2.25
CA ALA A 63 26.13 -9.51 1.40
C ALA A 63 26.48 -8.13 0.80
N ASN A 64 25.51 -7.23 0.64
CA ASN A 64 25.73 -5.90 0.09
C ASN A 64 24.72 -4.88 0.64
N VAL A 65 25.06 -4.29 1.79
CA VAL A 65 24.32 -3.20 2.44
C VAL A 65 24.11 -1.94 1.58
N LYS A 66 24.72 -1.81 0.40
CA LYS A 66 24.46 -0.69 -0.53
C LYS A 66 23.35 -0.99 -1.54
N ASN A 67 22.92 -2.24 -1.68
CA ASN A 67 21.86 -2.63 -2.60
C ASN A 67 20.77 -3.41 -1.85
N GLN A 68 19.94 -2.65 -1.16
CA GLN A 68 18.90 -3.15 -0.25
C GLN A 68 17.48 -3.03 -0.86
N ILE A 69 17.37 -2.88 -2.18
CA ILE A 69 16.08 -2.94 -2.90
C ILE A 69 16.15 -4.14 -3.84
N ASP A 70 15.20 -5.07 -3.71
CA ASP A 70 15.08 -6.21 -4.60
C ASP A 70 13.65 -6.32 -5.13
N SER A 71 13.51 -6.95 -6.29
CA SER A 71 12.20 -7.35 -6.80
C SER A 71 11.73 -8.62 -6.12
N VAL A 72 10.46 -8.69 -5.74
CA VAL A 72 9.85 -9.99 -5.50
C VAL A 72 9.85 -10.75 -6.83
N ALA A 73 10.16 -12.04 -6.82
CA ALA A 73 10.13 -12.88 -8.02
C ALA A 73 8.74 -12.96 -8.67
N SER A 74 7.68 -12.61 -7.93
CA SER A 74 6.29 -12.64 -8.40
C SER A 74 5.90 -11.39 -9.16
N THR A 75 5.22 -11.58 -10.30
CA THR A 75 4.49 -10.52 -10.99
C THR A 75 3.14 -10.28 -10.33
N VAL A 76 2.65 -9.05 -10.41
CA VAL A 76 1.31 -8.65 -9.95
C VAL A 76 0.52 -8.05 -11.11
N GLY A 77 -0.80 -8.21 -11.07
CA GLY A 77 -1.72 -7.55 -11.99
C GLY A 77 -2.48 -6.44 -11.28
N ILE A 78 -2.66 -5.29 -11.93
CA ILE A 78 -3.37 -4.14 -11.37
C ILE A 78 -4.57 -3.79 -12.25
N SER A 79 -5.73 -3.69 -11.61
CA SER A 79 -6.95 -3.16 -12.20
C SER A 79 -7.42 -1.95 -11.39
N MET A 80 -7.95 -0.94 -12.07
CA MET A 80 -8.54 0.22 -11.39
C MET A 80 -9.99 0.36 -11.77
N THR A 81 -10.79 0.81 -10.83
CA THR A 81 -12.15 1.30 -11.06
C THR A 81 -12.10 2.82 -11.05
N GLY A 82 -12.93 3.45 -11.88
CA GLY A 82 -12.97 4.92 -12.04
C GLY A 82 -13.53 5.68 -10.84
N ASP A 83 -13.35 5.14 -9.63
CA ASP A 83 -13.91 5.58 -8.36
C ASP A 83 -12.86 5.58 -7.22
N SER A 84 -11.60 5.91 -7.56
CA SER A 84 -10.47 5.93 -6.60
C SER A 84 -10.10 4.59 -5.98
N THR A 85 -10.53 3.46 -6.58
CA THR A 85 -10.18 2.12 -6.08
C THR A 85 -9.31 1.37 -7.09
N MET A 86 -8.30 0.66 -6.60
CA MET A 86 -7.50 -0.25 -7.39
C MET A 86 -7.37 -1.61 -6.67
N SER A 87 -7.24 -2.67 -7.46
CA SER A 87 -6.93 -4.01 -6.96
C SER A 87 -5.55 -4.43 -7.45
N ILE A 88 -4.74 -4.98 -6.55
CA ILE A 88 -3.44 -5.58 -6.86
C ILE A 88 -3.59 -7.07 -6.63
N SER A 89 -3.64 -7.83 -7.72
CA SER A 89 -3.70 -9.30 -7.69
C SER A 89 -2.34 -9.90 -7.37
N ASN A 90 -2.33 -11.10 -6.78
CA ASN A 90 -1.11 -11.85 -6.46
C ASN A 90 -0.12 -11.08 -5.55
N PHE A 91 -0.62 -10.22 -4.65
CA PHE A 91 0.26 -9.44 -3.77
C PHE A 91 1.00 -10.36 -2.78
N PRO A 92 2.35 -10.27 -2.70
CA PRO A 92 3.16 -11.25 -2.00
C PRO A 92 3.30 -10.93 -0.50
N ILE A 93 2.27 -11.25 0.29
CA ILE A 93 2.25 -10.98 1.74
C ILE A 93 3.44 -11.65 2.46
N ALA A 94 3.84 -12.86 2.04
CA ALA A 94 4.96 -13.58 2.63
C ALA A 94 6.29 -12.81 2.59
N ALA A 95 6.48 -11.89 1.64
CA ALA A 95 7.67 -11.05 1.57
C ALA A 95 7.83 -10.13 2.79
N ILE A 96 6.75 -9.86 3.54
CA ILE A 96 6.77 -9.04 4.75
C ILE A 96 7.50 -9.75 5.90
N ALA A 97 7.53 -11.09 5.90
CA ALA A 97 8.02 -11.89 7.02
C ALA A 97 9.46 -11.54 7.45
N GLU A 98 10.35 -11.23 6.50
CA GLU A 98 11.75 -10.91 6.78
C GLU A 98 11.92 -9.61 7.59
N HIS A 99 10.90 -8.76 7.61
CA HIS A 99 10.87 -7.49 8.34
C HIS A 99 10.17 -7.60 9.69
N ILE A 100 9.81 -8.80 10.14
CA ILE A 100 9.11 -9.01 11.41
C ILE A 100 10.06 -9.61 12.44
N SER A 101 10.24 -8.90 13.55
CA SER A 101 11.14 -9.31 14.62
C SER A 101 10.60 -10.42 15.52
N ASN A 102 9.28 -10.54 15.65
CA ASN A 102 8.65 -11.66 16.34
C ASN A 102 8.75 -12.91 15.46
N LYS A 103 9.49 -13.93 15.92
CA LYS A 103 9.81 -15.12 15.13
C LYS A 103 8.56 -15.93 14.75
N ASP A 104 7.64 -16.13 15.69
CA ASP A 104 6.45 -16.95 15.44
C ASP A 104 5.52 -16.26 14.43
N LEU A 105 5.31 -14.94 14.58
CA LEU A 105 4.53 -14.15 13.63
C LEU A 105 5.21 -14.07 12.25
N SER A 106 6.52 -13.90 12.21
CA SER A 106 7.31 -13.92 10.97
C SER A 106 7.11 -15.24 10.22
N GLN A 107 7.25 -16.37 10.92
CA GLN A 107 7.02 -17.70 10.34
C GLN A 107 5.57 -17.90 9.87
N ALA A 108 4.59 -17.40 10.62
CA ALA A 108 3.19 -17.47 10.23
C ALA A 108 2.91 -16.67 8.94
N ILE A 109 3.45 -15.44 8.83
CA ILE A 109 3.30 -14.58 7.67
C ILE A 109 4.03 -15.15 6.44
N ALA A 110 5.18 -15.80 6.61
CA ALA A 110 5.91 -16.44 5.52
C ALA A 110 5.10 -17.53 4.79
N ASN A 111 4.12 -18.13 5.47
CA ASN A 111 3.23 -19.15 4.91
C ASN A 111 1.94 -18.58 4.30
N VAL A 112 1.73 -17.25 4.35
CA VAL A 112 0.53 -16.63 3.78
C VAL A 112 0.65 -16.60 2.25
N ALA A 113 -0.27 -17.30 1.59
CA ALA A 113 -0.34 -17.31 0.13
C ALA A 113 -0.55 -15.89 -0.44
N PRO A 114 0.01 -15.59 -1.63
CA PRO A 114 -0.30 -14.36 -2.35
C PRO A 114 -1.80 -14.18 -2.54
N ARG A 115 -2.29 -12.93 -2.49
CA ARG A 115 -3.73 -12.65 -2.63
C ARG A 115 -4.01 -11.29 -3.25
N THR A 116 -5.24 -11.10 -3.71
CA THR A 116 -5.69 -9.79 -4.16
C THR A 116 -5.90 -8.86 -2.97
N ILE A 117 -5.32 -7.66 -3.06
CA ILE A 117 -5.52 -6.57 -2.09
C ILE A 117 -6.17 -5.37 -2.78
N THR A 118 -6.88 -4.56 -2.00
CA THR A 118 -7.49 -3.31 -2.48
C THR A 118 -6.66 -2.14 -1.99
N CYS A 119 -6.42 -1.15 -2.86
CA CYS A 119 -5.85 0.14 -2.48
C CYS A 119 -6.82 1.26 -2.85
N LYS A 120 -6.77 2.33 -2.07
CA LYS A 120 -7.38 3.61 -2.43
C LYS A 120 -6.32 4.52 -3.01
N TYR A 121 -6.72 5.34 -3.97
CA TYR A 121 -5.84 6.33 -4.58
C TYR A 121 -6.53 7.67 -4.81
N ASN A 122 -5.74 8.73 -4.84
CA ASN A 122 -6.21 10.08 -5.11
C ASN A 122 -5.28 10.77 -6.11
N VAL A 123 -5.85 11.40 -7.14
CA VAL A 123 -5.09 12.09 -8.18
C VAL A 123 -4.64 13.46 -7.67
N MET A 124 -3.42 13.88 -8.03
CA MET A 124 -2.83 15.12 -7.55
C MET A 124 -3.01 16.27 -8.56
N PRO A 125 -3.11 17.54 -8.09
CA PRO A 125 -3.35 18.72 -8.93
C PRO A 125 -2.37 18.98 -10.08
N LYS A 126 -1.15 18.43 -10.01
CA LYS A 126 -0.12 18.59 -11.07
C LYS A 126 -0.27 17.59 -12.23
N SER A 127 -1.38 16.85 -12.28
CA SER A 127 -1.68 15.93 -13.38
C SER A 127 -1.94 16.67 -14.68
N THR A 128 -1.54 16.07 -15.80
CA THR A 128 -1.69 16.62 -17.15
C THR A 128 -2.54 15.69 -18.00
N SER A 129 -2.91 16.11 -19.22
CA SER A 129 -3.60 15.23 -20.19
C SER A 129 -2.82 13.96 -20.55
N GLU A 130 -1.51 13.92 -20.29
CA GLU A 130 -0.63 12.80 -20.63
C GLU A 130 -0.34 11.90 -19.42
N VAL A 131 -0.26 12.48 -18.21
CA VAL A 131 0.18 11.79 -17.00
C VAL A 131 -0.68 12.20 -15.82
N ALA A 132 -1.31 11.22 -15.17
CA ALA A 132 -1.91 11.39 -13.85
C ALA A 132 -0.86 11.13 -12.78
N TYR A 133 -0.60 12.11 -11.92
CA TYR A 133 0.15 11.92 -10.68
C TYR A 133 -0.82 11.58 -9.57
N TYR A 134 -0.48 10.63 -8.70
CA TYR A 134 -1.41 10.19 -7.67
C TYR A 134 -0.68 9.67 -6.43
N ILE A 135 -1.40 9.62 -5.33
CA ILE A 135 -0.98 8.93 -4.11
C ILE A 135 -1.87 7.70 -3.98
N ALA A 136 -1.29 6.54 -3.66
CA ALA A 136 -2.02 5.30 -3.42
C ALA A 136 -1.60 4.66 -2.10
N CYS A 137 -2.55 4.02 -1.44
CA CYS A 137 -2.31 3.29 -0.20
C CYS A 137 -3.20 2.03 -0.17
N PRO A 138 -2.62 0.85 0.10
CA PRO A 138 -3.41 -0.33 0.42
C PRO A 138 -4.36 -0.09 1.60
N ASN A 139 -5.53 -0.72 1.52
CA ASN A 139 -6.38 -0.88 2.69
C ASN A 139 -5.68 -1.81 3.71
N VAL A 140 -6.13 -1.76 4.95
CA VAL A 140 -5.67 -2.69 5.99
C VAL A 140 -5.90 -4.12 5.51
N ILE A 141 -4.85 -4.94 5.57
CA ILE A 141 -4.96 -6.38 5.32
C ILE A 141 -5.20 -7.06 6.66
N GLU A 142 -6.35 -7.72 6.78
CA GLU A 142 -6.67 -8.54 7.95
C GLU A 142 -6.36 -10.02 7.67
N LEU A 143 -5.62 -10.63 8.59
CA LEU A 143 -5.22 -12.02 8.56
C LEU A 143 -5.63 -12.67 9.88
N ASN A 144 -6.19 -13.88 9.81
CA ASN A 144 -6.35 -14.73 10.99
C ASN A 144 -5.27 -15.81 10.90
N LEU A 145 -4.26 -15.72 11.76
CA LEU A 145 -3.09 -16.58 11.72
C LEU A 145 -3.01 -17.43 12.99
N THR A 146 -2.67 -18.70 12.84
CA THR A 146 -2.43 -19.60 13.96
C THR A 146 -0.92 -19.75 14.16
N TYR A 147 -0.41 -19.36 15.32
CA TYR A 147 1.03 -19.44 15.64
C TYR A 147 1.28 -19.37 17.16
N GLY A 148 2.55 -19.50 17.56
CA GLY A 148 2.96 -19.50 18.97
C GLY A 148 2.90 -20.89 19.59
N ALA A 149 3.46 -21.01 20.80
CA ALA A 149 3.59 -22.30 21.50
C ALA A 149 2.24 -22.97 21.83
N ASP A 150 1.19 -22.17 22.00
CA ASP A 150 -0.18 -22.63 22.27
C ASP A 150 -1.04 -22.78 21.02
N ASN A 151 -0.47 -22.53 19.83
CA ASN A 151 -1.12 -22.65 18.53
C ASN A 151 -2.49 -21.94 18.49
N LYS A 152 -2.57 -20.76 19.09
CA LYS A 152 -3.79 -19.96 19.11
C LYS A 152 -3.97 -19.17 17.82
N SER A 153 -5.23 -18.89 17.50
CA SER A 153 -5.58 -17.97 16.42
C SER A 153 -5.45 -16.53 16.90
N HIS A 154 -4.74 -15.73 16.11
CA HIS A 154 -4.52 -14.31 16.32
C HIS A 154 -5.06 -13.49 15.16
N LYS A 155 -5.73 -12.38 15.45
CA LYS A 155 -6.12 -11.39 14.43
C LYS A 155 -4.93 -10.47 14.19
N VAL A 156 -4.33 -10.57 13.00
CA VAL A 156 -3.21 -9.73 12.57
C VAL A 156 -3.70 -8.71 11.56
N GLN A 157 -3.38 -7.44 11.76
CA GLN A 157 -3.71 -6.36 10.84
C GLN A 157 -2.42 -5.70 10.34
N LEU A 158 -2.23 -5.69 9.03
CA LEU A 158 -1.13 -5.00 8.36
C LEU A 158 -1.65 -3.65 7.87
N VAL A 159 -1.12 -2.57 8.43
CA VAL A 159 -1.57 -1.19 8.15
C VAL A 159 -0.50 -0.48 7.35
N PHE A 160 -0.93 0.12 6.25
CA PHE A 160 -0.06 0.78 5.30
C PHE A 160 -0.23 2.30 5.37
N MET A 161 0.78 3.01 4.90
CA MET A 161 0.73 4.45 4.67
C MET A 161 1.20 4.78 3.25
N PRO A 162 0.64 5.82 2.61
CA PRO A 162 1.16 6.28 1.33
C PRO A 162 2.55 6.91 1.48
N ASN A 163 3.34 6.87 0.41
CA ASN A 163 4.53 7.73 0.33
C ASN A 163 4.09 9.18 0.04
N GLN A 164 4.30 10.08 0.99
CA GLN A 164 3.91 11.49 0.84
C GLN A 164 4.97 12.34 0.11
N ASN A 165 6.20 11.84 0.01
CA ASN A 165 7.32 12.56 -0.61
C ASN A 165 7.43 12.30 -2.11
N TYR A 166 6.87 11.19 -2.60
CA TYR A 166 6.92 10.80 -4.01
C TYR A 166 5.55 10.38 -4.51
N TYR A 167 5.02 11.14 -5.48
CA TYR A 167 3.80 10.76 -6.17
C TYR A 167 4.06 9.57 -7.10
N GLY A 168 3.09 8.68 -7.16
CA GLY A 168 2.96 7.74 -8.25
C GLY A 168 2.60 8.45 -9.55
N TYR A 169 2.72 7.73 -10.65
CA TYR A 169 2.40 8.20 -12.00
C TYR A 169 1.65 7.13 -12.78
N CYS A 170 0.72 7.57 -13.63
CA CYS A 170 0.04 6.76 -14.63
C CYS A 170 0.07 7.51 -15.95
N THR A 171 0.70 6.95 -16.99
CA THR A 171 0.57 7.53 -18.33
C THR A 171 -0.82 7.21 -18.87
N LEU A 172 -1.49 8.22 -19.43
CA LEU A 172 -2.88 8.15 -19.88
C LEU A 172 -3.01 7.76 -21.36
N LYS A 173 -1.87 7.68 -22.05
CA LYS A 173 -1.74 7.22 -23.44
C LYS A 173 -0.79 6.03 -23.54
N ASP A 174 -0.91 5.31 -24.64
CA ASP A 174 -0.03 4.19 -24.94
C ASP A 174 1.39 4.63 -25.30
N PRO A 175 2.43 3.88 -24.87
CA PRO A 175 2.36 2.74 -23.97
C PRO A 175 2.03 3.16 -22.53
N ARG A 176 0.98 2.56 -21.95
CA ARG A 176 0.55 2.86 -20.58
C ARG A 176 1.52 2.30 -19.55
N LYS A 177 1.96 3.15 -18.63
CA LYS A 177 2.89 2.85 -17.54
C LYS A 177 2.30 3.32 -16.23
N LEU A 178 2.59 2.57 -15.18
CA LEU A 178 2.10 2.82 -13.83
C LEU A 178 3.23 2.62 -12.83
N GLY A 179 3.32 3.52 -11.85
CA GLY A 179 4.26 3.37 -10.75
C GLY A 179 3.80 4.10 -9.52
N PHE A 180 3.95 3.51 -8.33
CA PHE A 180 3.62 4.15 -7.06
C PHE A 180 4.33 3.47 -5.89
N GLN A 181 4.37 4.16 -4.75
CA GLN A 181 5.05 3.68 -3.54
C GLN A 181 4.15 3.84 -2.32
N PHE A 182 4.30 2.92 -1.38
CA PHE A 182 3.66 2.93 -0.07
C PHE A 182 4.57 2.21 0.92
N ALA A 183 4.24 2.25 2.21
CA ALA A 183 5.00 1.54 3.22
C ALA A 183 4.08 0.78 4.18
N LEU A 184 4.53 -0.40 4.64
CA LEU A 184 3.98 -1.01 5.85
C LEU A 184 4.40 -0.12 7.03
N TYR A 185 3.42 0.36 7.78
CA TYR A 185 3.60 1.33 8.84
C TYR A 185 3.35 0.74 10.23
N GLN A 186 2.36 -0.14 10.36
CA GLN A 186 2.03 -0.77 11.64
C GLN A 186 1.62 -2.23 11.45
N ILE A 187 1.88 -3.01 12.49
CA ILE A 187 1.34 -4.36 12.66
C ILE A 187 0.59 -4.37 13.98
N TRP A 188 -0.69 -4.73 13.93
CA TRP A 188 -1.52 -4.94 15.11
C TRP A 188 -1.80 -6.43 15.28
N VAL A 189 -1.77 -6.90 16.53
CA VAL A 189 -2.10 -8.28 16.90
C VAL A 189 -3.16 -8.22 17.99
N ASP A 190 -4.30 -8.86 17.76
CA ASP A 190 -5.45 -8.91 18.68
C ASP A 190 -5.87 -7.53 19.21
N GLY A 191 -5.80 -6.52 18.34
CA GLY A 191 -6.17 -5.14 18.67
C GLY A 191 -5.09 -4.33 19.39
N ALA A 192 -3.90 -4.88 19.62
CA ALA A 192 -2.76 -4.17 20.20
C ALA A 192 -1.71 -3.83 19.14
N LEU A 193 -1.24 -2.57 19.13
CA LEU A 193 -0.13 -2.13 18.30
C LEU A 193 1.17 -2.81 18.74
N THR A 194 1.93 -3.32 17.78
CA THR A 194 3.22 -3.97 18.04
C THR A 194 4.40 -3.09 17.62
N GLY A 195 5.58 -3.37 18.18
CA GLY A 195 6.87 -2.82 17.73
C GLY A 195 7.62 -3.77 16.80
N TYR A 196 6.92 -4.65 16.06
CA TYR A 196 7.58 -5.79 15.42
C TYR A 196 8.26 -5.49 14.09
N ILE A 197 7.93 -4.38 13.43
CA ILE A 197 8.56 -3.98 12.17
C ILE A 197 10.04 -3.67 12.39
N LYS A 198 10.92 -4.30 11.61
CA LYS A 198 12.34 -4.01 11.52
C LYS A 198 12.71 -3.59 10.10
N ASN A 199 13.32 -2.42 9.98
CA ASN A 199 13.98 -1.98 8.76
C ASN A 199 15.50 -2.14 8.95
N SER A 200 16.16 -2.85 8.04
CA SER A 200 17.63 -3.02 8.06
C SER A 200 18.39 -1.89 7.33
N ILE A 201 17.67 -1.06 6.59
CA ILE A 201 18.20 0.00 5.70
C ILE A 201 18.10 1.38 6.36
N SER A 202 17.09 1.59 7.20
CA SER A 202 16.78 2.89 7.79
C SER A 202 16.43 2.77 9.28
N ASN A 203 16.53 3.89 10.00
CA ASN A 203 16.09 3.99 11.39
C ASN A 203 14.56 4.07 11.53
N TYR A 204 13.80 4.01 10.42
CA TYR A 204 12.35 4.08 10.45
C TYR A 204 11.73 2.69 10.66
N SER A 205 10.70 2.61 11.51
CA SER A 205 9.94 1.37 11.72
C SER A 205 8.92 1.11 10.60
N THR A 206 9.37 1.18 9.36
CA THR A 206 8.52 1.04 8.16
C THR A 206 9.20 0.17 7.12
N VAL A 207 8.44 -0.52 6.28
CA VAL A 207 8.97 -1.28 5.12
C VAL A 207 8.44 -0.65 3.85
N ALA A 208 9.31 -0.14 3.00
CA ALA A 208 8.90 0.50 1.75
C ALA A 208 8.60 -0.52 0.64
N PHE A 209 7.55 -0.24 -0.13
CA PHE A 209 7.13 -0.96 -1.32
C PHE A 209 7.09 -0.01 -2.50
N ALA A 210 7.54 -0.46 -3.66
CA ALA A 210 7.35 0.23 -4.93
C ALA A 210 6.72 -0.72 -5.93
N VAL A 211 5.61 -0.31 -6.53
CA VAL A 211 4.92 -1.08 -7.57
C VAL A 211 5.18 -0.39 -8.89
N ARG A 212 5.63 -1.12 -9.90
CA ARG A 212 5.92 -0.55 -11.24
C ARG A 212 5.86 -1.60 -12.35
N ASN A 213 5.81 -1.17 -13.60
CA ASN A 213 5.97 -2.09 -14.74
C ASN A 213 7.29 -2.86 -14.64
N ILE A 214 7.29 -4.13 -15.04
CA ILE A 214 8.52 -4.92 -15.16
C ILE A 214 9.46 -4.24 -16.15
N TRP A 215 10.74 -4.14 -15.78
CA TRP A 215 11.75 -3.64 -16.69
C TRP A 215 12.01 -4.68 -17.78
N LYS A 216 11.53 -4.41 -19.00
CA LYS A 216 11.91 -5.17 -20.19
C LYS A 216 13.24 -4.59 -20.67
N LYS A 217 14.31 -5.38 -20.55
CA LYS A 217 15.63 -5.01 -21.09
C LYS A 217 15.47 -4.84 -22.60
N THR A 218 15.47 -3.60 -23.08
CA THR A 218 15.47 -3.35 -24.52
C THR A 218 16.78 -3.89 -25.07
N GLY A 219 16.69 -4.85 -25.98
CA GLY A 219 17.85 -5.41 -26.68
C GLY A 219 18.66 -4.27 -27.30
N LYS A 220 19.98 -4.39 -27.21
CA LYS A 220 20.89 -3.57 -28.01
C LYS A 220 20.75 -3.94 -29.48
#